data_AF-A0AAU7QHG6-F1
#
_entry.id   AF-A0AAU7QHG6-F1
#
_cell.length_a   1.000
_cell.length_b   1.000
_cell.length_c   1.000
_cell.angle_alpha   90.00
_cell.angle_beta   90.00
_cell.angle_gamma   90.00
#
_symmetry.space_group_name_H-M   'P 1'
#
loop_
_entity.id
_entity.type
_entity.pdbx_description
1 polymer ?
#
loop_
_entity_poly.entity_id
_entity_poly.type
_entity_poly.pdbx_seq_one_letter_code
_entity_poly.pdbx_strand_id
1 'polypeptide(L)' 'MSSKNIARRLNRSHRTIENKLQQIYQKAGVHNLSQFQAYCKEKGFDRFIPQKFFRPGSRMITVDGE' A
#
# COMPACT_ATOMS: atom_id res chain seq x y z
N MET A 1 -8.64 -6.46 4.61
CA MET A 1 -8.40 -6.93 3.22
C MET A 1 -7.53 -8.18 3.29
N SER A 2 -7.97 -9.30 2.72
CA SER A 2 -7.18 -10.55 2.70
C SER A 2 -6.22 -10.58 1.50
N SER A 3 -5.06 -11.21 1.67
CA SER A 3 -4.08 -11.48 0.61
C SER A 3 -4.71 -12.12 -0.64
N LYS A 4 -5.76 -12.94 -0.50
CA LYS A 4 -6.54 -13.50 -1.61
C LYS A 4 -7.25 -12.44 -2.46
N ASN A 5 -7.80 -11.40 -1.82
CA ASN A 5 -8.48 -10.32 -2.52
C ASN A 5 -7.47 -9.42 -3.25
N ILE A 6 -6.31 -9.18 -2.64
CA ILE A 6 -5.20 -8.43 -3.28
C ILE A 6 -4.67 -9.20 -4.50
N ALA A 7 -4.48 -10.52 -4.36
CA ALA A 7 -4.07 -11.41 -5.44
C ALA A 7 -5.02 -11.34 -6.64
N ARG A 8 -6.34 -11.38 -6.39
CA ARG A 8 -7.37 -11.23 -7.42
C ARG A 8 -7.32 -9.86 -8.09
N ARG A 9 -7.20 -8.77 -7.34
CA ARG A 9 -7.13 -7.41 -7.89
C ARG A 9 -5.87 -7.16 -8.74
N LEU A 10 -4.75 -7.80 -8.38
CA LEU A 10 -3.47 -7.63 -9.05
C LEU A 10 -3.21 -8.69 -10.14
N ASN A 11 -4.14 -9.64 -10.37
CA ASN A 11 -3.93 -10.80 -11.24
C ASN A 11 -2.60 -11.52 -10.95
N ARG A 12 -2.39 -11.83 -9.66
CA ARG A 12 -1.20 -12.54 -9.15
C ARG A 12 -1.61 -13.70 -8.27
N SER A 13 -0.70 -14.66 -8.08
CA SER A 13 -0.95 -15.76 -7.16
C SER A 13 -0.95 -15.29 -5.71
N HIS A 14 -1.75 -15.95 -4.87
CA HIS A 14 -1.85 -15.65 -3.45
C HIS A 14 -0.47 -15.71 -2.75
N ARG A 15 0.31 -16.74 -3.05
CA ARG A 15 1.66 -16.94 -2.50
C ARG A 15 2.62 -15.80 -2.84
N THR A 16 2.55 -15.26 -4.06
CA THR A 16 3.37 -14.11 -4.46
C THR A 16 3.01 -12.86 -3.65
N ILE A 17 1.71 -12.65 -3.38
CA ILE A 17 1.26 -11.53 -2.55
C ILE A 17 1.71 -11.69 -1.10
N GLU A 18 1.60 -12.89 -0.53
CA GLU A 18 2.07 -13.15 0.84
C GLU A 18 3.58 -12.91 0.99
N ASN A 19 4.39 -13.41 0.05
CA ASN A 19 5.83 -13.13 0.04
C ASN A 19 6.13 -11.63 -0.07
N LYS A 20 5.37 -10.89 -0.90
CA LYS A 20 5.54 -9.44 -1.04
C LYS A 20 5.14 -8.70 0.24
N LEU A 21 4.04 -9.12 0.88
CA LEU A 21 3.60 -8.59 2.17
C LEU A 21 4.64 -8.80 3.26
N GLN A 22 5.23 -10.00 3.35
CA GLN A 22 6.32 -10.26 4.29
C GLN A 22 7.52 -9.33 4.07
N GLN A 23 7.92 -9.12 2.81
CA GLN A 23 8.99 -8.16 2.50
C GLN A 23 8.63 -6.73 2.93
N ILE A 24 7.37 -6.31 2.74
CA ILE A 24 6.91 -4.99 3.17
C ILE A 24 6.93 -4.87 4.70
N TYR A 25 6.47 -5.91 5.40
CA TYR A 25 6.48 -5.97 6.86
C TYR A 25 7.90 -5.91 7.42
N GLN A 26 8.85 -6.65 6.84
CA GLN A 26 10.26 -6.58 7.21
C GLN A 26 10.85 -5.19 7.00
N LYS A 27 10.55 -4.54 5.87
CA LYS A 27 11.01 -3.16 5.59
C LYS A 27 10.40 -2.13 6.54
N ALA A 28 9.17 -2.36 7.00
CA ALA A 28 8.50 -1.50 7.96
C ALA A 28 8.85 -1.84 9.43
N GLY A 29 9.57 -2.94 9.68
CA GLY A 29 9.91 -3.39 11.03
C GLY A 29 8.70 -3.90 11.83
N VAL A 30 7.66 -4.39 11.15
CA VAL A 30 6.40 -4.85 11.77
C VAL A 30 6.16 -6.33 11.48
N HIS A 31 5.35 -6.99 12.31
CA HIS A 31 5.10 -8.43 12.18
C HIS A 31 3.63 -8.78 11.92
N ASN A 32 2.71 -7.82 12.02
CA ASN A 32 1.29 -8.05 11.81
C ASN A 32 0.62 -6.89 11.07
N LEU A 33 -0.56 -7.17 10.52
CA LEU A 33 -1.34 -6.20 9.73
C LEU A 33 -1.71 -4.96 10.55
N SER A 34 -2.05 -5.13 11.83
CA SER A 34 -2.46 -4.02 12.69
C SER A 34 -1.31 -3.03 12.93
N GLN A 35 -0.11 -3.53 13.20
CA GLN A 35 1.11 -2.72 13.31
C GLN A 35 1.45 -2.06 11.97
N PHE A 36 1.32 -2.79 10.87
CA PHE A 36 1.53 -2.22 9.54
C PHE A 36 0.53 -1.08 9.24
N GLN A 37 -0.74 -1.23 9.63
CA GLN A 37 -1.74 -0.18 9.51
C GLN A 37 -1.39 1.05 10.35
N ALA A 38 -0.92 0.86 11.59
CA ALA A 38 -0.46 1.95 12.43
C ALA A 38 0.75 2.67 11.81
N TYR A 39 1.74 1.92 11.33
CA TYR A 39 2.91 2.44 10.62
C TYR A 39 2.51 3.25 9.38
N CYS A 40 1.57 2.76 8.57
CA CYS A 40 1.08 3.49 7.41
C CYS A 40 0.38 4.80 7.76
N LYS A 41 -0.35 4.85 8.88
CA LYS A 41 -0.97 6.09 9.37
C LYS A 41 0.08 7.08 9.88
N GLU A 42 1.05 6.62 10.66
CA GLU A 42 2.12 7.46 11.20
C GLU A 42 2.98 8.07 10.09
N LYS A 43 3.32 7.29 9.06
CA LYS A 43 4.09 7.76 7.90
C LYS A 43 3.27 8.59 6.90
N GLY A 44 1.96 8.70 7.09
CA GLY A 44 1.08 9.39 6.14
C GLY A 44 0.90 8.68 4.80
N PHE A 45 1.21 7.37 4.72
CA PHE A 45 1.00 6.59 3.49
C PHE A 45 -0.48 6.48 3.09
N ASP A 46 -1.40 6.68 4.05
CA ASP A 46 -2.84 6.77 3.77
C ASP A 46 -3.19 7.98 2.88
N ARG A 47 -2.35 9.03 2.90
CA ARG A 47 -2.49 10.22 2.05
C ARG A 47 -1.63 10.18 0.79
N PHE A 48 -0.88 9.10 0.57
CA PHE A 48 0.05 8.98 -0.55
C PHE A 48 -0.47 8.01 -1.61
N ILE A 49 -0.65 8.50 -2.84
CA ILE A 49 -0.99 7.68 -4.01
C ILE A 49 0.20 7.69 -4.96
N PRO A 50 0.87 6.54 -5.20
CA PRO A 50 1.99 6.47 -6.13
C PRO A 50 1.60 6.88 -7.55
N GLN A 51 2.44 7.68 -8.20
CA GLN A 51 2.14 8.26 -9.53
C GLN A 51 1.82 7.23 -10.61
N LYS A 52 2.38 6.02 -10.51
CA LYS A 52 2.08 4.89 -11.41
C LYS A 52 0.61 4.46 -11.43
N PHE A 53 -0.18 4.82 -10.42
CA PHE A 53 -1.62 4.56 -10.39
C PHE A 53 -2.44 5.69 -10.99
N PHE A 54 -1.83 6.85 -11.28
CA PHE A 54 -2.51 7.92 -11.98
C PHE A 54 -2.73 7.53 -13.44
N ARG A 55 -3.91 7.86 -13.95
CA ARG A 55 -4.20 7.72 -15.37
C ARG A 55 -3.38 8.76 -16.16
N PRO A 56 -3.04 8.51 -17.43
CA PRO A 56 -2.46 9.53 -18.29
C PRO A 56 -3.35 10.78 -18.29
N GLY A 57 -2.77 11.95 -18.00
CA GLY A 57 -3.50 13.22 -17.89
C GLY A 57 -4.06 13.56 -16.50
N SER A 58 -3.87 12.72 -15.48
CA SER A 58 -4.24 13.08 -14.10
C SER A 58 -3.28 14.14 -13.55
N ARG A 59 -3.81 15.18 -12.92
CA ARG A 59 -3.03 16.16 -12.16
C ARG A 59 -3.36 16.00 -10.68
N MET A 60 -2.35 15.79 -9.85
CA MET A 60 -2.53 15.79 -8.39
C MET A 60 -2.74 17.23 -7.95
N ILE A 61 -3.94 17.55 -7.46
CA ILE A 61 -4.21 18.85 -6.82
C ILE A 61 -3.88 18.66 -5.35
N THR A 62 -2.62 18.88 -4.98
CA THR A 62 -2.30 19.10 -3.56
C THR A 62 -2.95 20.41 -3.16
N VAL A 63 -3.90 20.32 -2.23
CA VAL A 63 -4.36 21.48 -1.47
C VAL A 63 -3.28 21.80 -0.44
N ASP A 64 -2.21 22.46 -0.88
CA ASP A 64 -1.33 23.20 0.02
C ASP A 64 -2.11 24.46 0.42
N GLY A 65 -2.91 24.35 1.47
CA GLY A 65 -3.66 25.44 2.08
C GLY A 65 -3.47 25.37 3.59
N GLU A 66 -2.88 26.44 4.13
CA GLU A 66 -2.60 26.74 5.54
C GLU A 66 -3.71 26.36 6.52
#